data_AF-A0A822Z3L0-F1
#
_entry.id   AF-A0A822Z3L0-F1
#
_cell.length_a   1.000
_cell.length_b   1.000
_cell.length_c   1.000
_cell.angle_alpha   90.00
_cell.angle_beta   90.00
_cell.angle_gamma   90.00
#
_symmetry.space_group_name_H-M   'P 1'
#
loop_
_entity.id
_entity.type
_entity.pdbx_description
1 polymer ?
#
loop_
_entity_poly.entity_id
_entity_poly.type
_entity_poly.pdbx_seq_one_letter_code
_entity_poly.pdbx_strand_id
1 'polypeptide(L)'
;MCSFFFPIYSNNYVFEIPELVDADIRHAKYGWLLMPRGRNSIFFFNPSTRTTINLPDIDYACEILGVSFSAPPTCSDCVVLAQFDCSPKSVSIYVCRRGESDWTNYRIENKNKVKFVASNSNPVFHEGRFYCLGKDGRVGAFDPSLGENGWTVLPKVIGH
;
A
#
# COMPACT_ATOMS: atom_id res chain seq x y z
N MET A 1 7.60 10.39 19.83
CA MET A 1 9.06 10.63 19.72
C MET A 1 9.61 9.70 18.64
N CYS A 2 10.26 10.22 17.60
CA CYS A 2 10.82 9.42 16.50
C CYS A 2 12.35 9.40 16.62
N SER A 3 12.97 8.23 16.51
CA SER A 3 14.43 8.07 16.49
C SER A 3 14.89 7.73 15.08
N PHE A 4 15.83 8.50 14.54
CA PHE A 4 16.46 8.23 13.26
C PHE A 4 17.89 7.72 13.49
N PHE A 5 18.17 6.53 12.97
CA PHE A 5 19.51 5.96 12.99
C PHE A 5 20.25 6.32 11.70
N PHE A 6 21.42 6.93 11.83
CA PHE A 6 22.33 7.16 10.70
C PHE A 6 23.38 6.04 10.66
N PRO A 7 23.31 5.10 9.70
CA PRO A 7 24.20 3.94 9.68
C PRO A 7 25.68 4.29 9.55
N ILE A 8 25.98 5.41 8.87
CA ILE A 8 27.36 5.86 8.60
C ILE A 8 28.03 6.35 9.89
N TYR A 9 27.28 7.04 10.74
CA TYR A 9 27.81 7.65 11.97
C TYR A 9 27.55 6.79 13.21
N SER A 10 26.83 5.67 13.05
CA SER A 10 26.36 4.82 14.15
C SER A 10 25.68 5.59 15.29
N ASN A 11 25.04 6.71 14.94
CA ASN A 11 24.43 7.63 15.89
C ASN A 11 22.92 7.70 15.68
N ASN A 12 22.21 7.85 16.79
CA ASN A 12 20.77 8.11 16.82
C ASN A 12 20.54 9.59 17.02
N TYR A 13 19.62 10.15 16.24
CA TYR A 13 19.10 11.49 16.45
C TYR A 13 17.62 11.39 16.76
N VAL A 14 17.22 11.98 17.88
CA VAL A 14 15.83 12.07 18.27
C VAL A 14 15.24 13.34 17.67
N PHE A 15 14.18 13.17 16.89
CA PHE A 15 13.40 14.29 16.37
C PHE A 15 11.96 14.15 16.85
N GLU A 16 11.39 15.28 17.27
CA GLU A 16 9.95 15.41 17.37
C GLU A 16 9.43 15.76 15.98
N ILE A 17 8.63 14.86 15.42
CA ILE A 17 7.90 15.08 14.17
C ILE A 17 6.42 14.93 14.52
N PRO A 18 5.77 16.01 14.99
CA PRO A 18 4.35 15.99 15.38
C PRO A 18 3.45 15.43 14.28
N GLU A 19 3.84 15.61 13.02
CA GLU A 19 3.16 15.08 11.83
C GLU A 19 3.13 13.54 11.77
N LEU A 20 3.92 12.85 12.58
CA LEU A 20 3.95 11.38 12.62
C LEU A 20 3.26 10.79 13.85
N VAL A 21 2.66 11.62 14.70
CA VAL A 21 1.89 11.13 15.86
C VAL A 21 0.73 10.26 15.37
N ASP A 22 0.60 9.08 16.00
CA ASP A 22 -0.40 8.05 15.70
C ASP A 22 -0.41 7.52 14.25
N ALA A 23 0.72 7.65 13.54
CA ALA A 23 0.88 7.18 12.18
C ALA A 23 1.88 6.03 12.07
N ASP A 24 1.53 5.01 11.29
CA ASP A 24 2.38 3.84 11.03
C ASP A 24 3.18 4.02 9.75
N ILE A 25 4.49 3.78 9.79
CA ILE A 25 5.29 3.69 8.56
C ILE A 25 4.99 2.34 7.91
N ARG A 26 4.22 2.34 6.81
CA ARG A 26 3.91 1.10 6.08
C ARG A 26 4.78 0.92 4.85
N HIS A 27 5.02 1.95 4.05
CA HIS A 27 5.84 1.82 2.84
C HIS A 27 6.79 3.00 2.67
N ALA A 28 8.00 2.76 2.17
CA ALA A 28 8.99 3.80 1.91
C ALA A 28 9.59 3.63 0.51
N LYS A 29 9.43 4.63 -0.35
CA LYS A 29 9.95 4.61 -1.73
C LYS A 29 10.13 6.04 -2.26
N TYR A 30 11.12 6.25 -3.13
CA TYR A 30 11.37 7.55 -3.77
C TYR A 30 11.57 8.75 -2.80
N GLY A 31 12.06 8.49 -1.58
CA GLY A 31 12.21 9.53 -0.55
C GLY A 31 10.91 9.91 0.18
N TRP A 32 9.83 9.18 -0.04
CA TRP A 32 8.53 9.38 0.61
C TRP A 32 8.15 8.16 1.44
N LEU A 33 7.50 8.42 2.58
CA LEU A 33 6.81 7.44 3.40
C LEU A 33 5.32 7.46 3.05
N LEU A 34 4.68 6.30 3.00
CA LEU A 34 3.23 6.14 2.91
C LEU A 34 2.73 5.60 4.25
N MET A 35 1.85 6.37 4.87
CA MET A 35 1.55 6.21 6.30
C MET A 35 0.04 6.28 6.53
N PRO A 36 -0.58 5.20 7.02
CA PRO A 36 -1.90 5.28 7.62
C PRO A 36 -1.85 6.04 8.96
N ARG A 37 -2.90 6.79 9.26
CA ARG A 37 -3.15 7.39 10.58
C ARG A 37 -4.58 7.13 11.00
N GLY A 38 -4.76 6.54 12.17
CA GLY A 38 -6.08 6.10 12.63
C GLY A 38 -6.67 5.03 11.69
N ARG A 39 -8.00 5.06 11.48
CA ARG A 39 -8.71 4.04 10.71
C ARG A 39 -8.87 4.34 9.22
N ASN A 40 -8.99 5.63 8.87
CA ASN A 40 -9.51 6.02 7.56
C ASN A 40 -8.53 6.88 6.75
N SER A 41 -7.48 7.40 7.36
CA SER A 41 -6.59 8.36 6.72
C SER A 41 -5.29 7.70 6.28
N ILE A 42 -4.86 7.99 5.05
CA ILE A 42 -3.56 7.60 4.52
C ILE A 42 -2.93 8.86 3.90
N PHE A 43 -1.65 9.09 4.18
CA PHE A 43 -0.94 10.24 3.66
C PHE A 43 0.51 9.89 3.31
N PHE A 44 1.09 10.69 2.42
CA PHE A 44 2.50 10.68 2.15
C PHE A 44 3.23 11.67 3.04
N PHE A 45 4.42 11.31 3.50
CA PHE A 45 5.32 12.21 4.24
C PHE A 45 6.74 12.15 3.67
N ASN A 46 7.32 13.31 3.37
CA ASN A 46 8.73 13.41 3.02
C ASN A 46 9.53 13.82 4.27
N PRO A 47 10.37 12.95 4.84
CA PRO A 47 11.10 13.26 6.06
C PRO A 47 12.20 14.32 5.87
N SER A 48 12.68 14.54 4.64
CA SER A 48 13.71 15.53 4.35
C SER A 48 13.13 16.94 4.24
N THR A 49 11.99 17.09 3.57
CA THR A 49 11.34 18.39 3.36
C THR A 49 10.21 18.68 4.36
N ARG A 50 9.84 17.69 5.19
CA ARG A 50 8.68 17.71 6.09
C ARG A 50 7.36 18.05 5.39
N THR A 51 7.23 17.64 4.14
CA THR A 51 6.03 17.88 3.33
C THR A 51 5.08 16.71 3.45
N THR A 52 3.80 17.02 3.58
CA THR A 52 2.71 16.03 3.64
C THR A 52 1.81 16.16 2.42
N ILE A 53 1.40 15.03 1.85
CA ILE A 53 0.35 14.96 0.82
C ILE A 53 -0.73 14.01 1.33
N ASN A 54 -1.90 14.54 1.67
CA ASN A 54 -3.03 13.72 2.11
C ASN A 54 -3.71 13.06 0.91
N LEU A 55 -4.11 11.80 1.08
CA LEU A 55 -5.04 11.13 0.18
C LEU A 55 -6.48 11.36 0.68
N PRO A 56 -7.51 11.12 -0.16
CA PRO A 56 -8.89 11.09 0.30
C PRO A 56 -9.04 10.10 1.46
N ASP A 57 -9.93 10.40 2.41
CA ASP A 57 -10.23 9.46 3.48
C ASP A 57 -10.97 8.23 2.92
N ILE A 58 -10.68 7.06 3.48
CA ILE A 58 -11.33 5.80 3.11
C ILE A 58 -12.44 5.54 4.12
N ASP A 59 -13.70 5.59 3.68
CA ASP A 59 -14.84 5.25 4.53
C ASP A 59 -15.03 3.73 4.62
N TYR A 60 -14.20 3.04 5.41
CA TYR A 60 -14.35 1.59 5.58
C TYR A 60 -13.94 1.09 6.97
N ALA A 61 -14.64 0.06 7.45
CA ALA A 61 -14.47 -0.50 8.79
C ALA A 61 -13.40 -1.61 8.92
N CYS A 62 -12.63 -1.86 7.86
CA CYS A 62 -11.72 -3.01 7.78
C CYS A 62 -10.26 -2.61 8.00
N GLU A 63 -9.43 -3.56 8.43
CA GLU A 63 -8.01 -3.35 8.66
C GLU A 63 -7.23 -3.27 7.34
N ILE A 64 -6.27 -2.34 7.27
CA ILE A 64 -5.30 -2.23 6.18
C ILE A 64 -4.27 -3.35 6.31
N LEU A 65 -4.21 -4.24 5.33
CA LEU A 65 -3.23 -5.32 5.23
C LEU A 65 -1.90 -4.87 4.61
N GLY A 66 -1.96 -3.86 3.74
CA GLY A 66 -0.76 -3.39 3.06
C GLY A 66 -1.05 -2.22 2.13
N VAL A 67 -0.06 -1.35 1.97
CA VAL A 67 -0.14 -0.19 1.08
C VAL A 67 1.11 -0.07 0.21
N SER A 68 0.94 0.48 -0.98
CA SER A 68 2.03 0.66 -1.94
C SER A 68 1.71 1.77 -2.93
N PHE A 69 2.73 2.23 -3.66
CA PHE A 69 2.56 3.27 -4.66
C PHE A 69 3.52 3.12 -5.84
N SER A 70 3.10 3.56 -7.02
CA SER A 70 3.78 3.27 -8.29
C SER A 70 4.97 4.20 -8.59
N ALA A 71 4.79 5.50 -8.37
CA ALA A 71 5.71 6.59 -8.74
C ALA A 71 5.80 7.61 -7.58
N PRO A 72 6.74 8.57 -7.58
CA PRO A 72 6.75 9.62 -6.56
C PRO A 72 5.36 10.29 -6.43
N PRO A 73 4.86 10.59 -5.22
CA PRO A 73 3.51 11.15 -5.02
C PRO A 73 3.33 12.56 -5.60
N THR A 74 4.41 13.19 -6.06
CA THR A 74 4.40 14.44 -6.83
C THR A 74 4.16 14.23 -8.32
N CYS A 75 4.28 12.99 -8.82
CA CYS A 75 4.05 12.67 -10.22
C CYS A 75 2.55 12.46 -10.49
N SER A 76 2.08 12.96 -11.64
CA SER A 76 0.65 12.90 -12.02
C SER A 76 0.15 11.49 -12.32
N ASP A 77 1.05 10.55 -12.63
CA ASP A 77 0.76 9.14 -12.90
C ASP A 77 0.87 8.25 -11.65
N CYS A 78 1.12 8.84 -10.48
CA CYS A 78 1.22 8.07 -9.24
C CYS A 78 -0.12 7.42 -8.91
N VAL A 79 -0.07 6.11 -8.69
CA VAL A 79 -1.18 5.26 -8.28
C VAL A 79 -0.85 4.72 -6.90
N VAL A 80 -1.78 4.89 -5.96
CA VAL A 80 -1.71 4.31 -4.62
C VAL A 80 -2.64 3.11 -4.58
N LEU A 81 -2.14 2.01 -4.02
CA LEU A 81 -2.93 0.83 -3.77
C LEU A 81 -2.95 0.55 -2.26
N ALA A 82 -4.16 0.36 -1.72
CA ALA A 82 -4.38 -0.11 -0.37
C ALA A 82 -5.16 -1.43 -0.40
N GLN A 83 -4.65 -2.43 0.29
CA GLN A 83 -5.28 -3.74 0.43
C GLN A 83 -5.91 -3.88 1.81
N PHE A 84 -7.13 -4.40 1.88
CA PHE A 84 -7.90 -4.51 3.11
C PHE A 84 -8.36 -5.95 3.40
N ASP A 85 -8.46 -6.29 4.69
CA ASP A 85 -9.07 -7.55 5.14
C ASP A 85 -10.58 -7.39 5.35
N CYS A 86 -11.33 -7.34 4.24
CA CYS A 86 -12.78 -7.17 4.31
C CYS A 86 -13.55 -8.50 4.32
N SER A 87 -12.96 -9.57 3.80
CA SER A 87 -13.64 -10.87 3.72
C SER A 87 -12.68 -12.01 3.38
N PRO A 88 -12.81 -13.20 3.99
CA PRO A 88 -12.04 -14.38 3.60
C PRO A 88 -12.42 -14.93 2.22
N LYS A 89 -13.48 -14.41 1.58
CA LYS A 89 -14.00 -14.87 0.28
C LYS A 89 -13.59 -13.99 -0.90
N SER A 90 -12.99 -12.83 -0.65
CA SER A 90 -12.63 -11.87 -1.71
C SER A 90 -11.39 -11.08 -1.36
N VAL A 91 -10.67 -10.62 -2.37
CA VAL A 91 -9.62 -9.62 -2.22
C VAL A 91 -10.25 -8.23 -2.35
N SER A 92 -10.01 -7.35 -1.38
CA SER A 92 -10.49 -5.96 -1.44
C SER A 92 -9.30 -5.03 -1.66
N ILE A 93 -9.33 -4.33 -2.79
CA ILE A 93 -8.27 -3.44 -3.24
C ILE A 93 -8.88 -2.06 -3.45
N TYR A 94 -8.22 -1.04 -2.93
CA TYR A 94 -8.57 0.35 -3.13
C TYR A 94 -7.45 1.00 -3.93
N VAL A 95 -7.85 1.73 -4.95
CA VAL A 95 -6.94 2.46 -5.83
C VAL A 95 -7.28 3.93 -5.81
N CYS A 96 -6.28 4.77 -5.62
CA CYS A 96 -6.40 6.22 -5.76
C CYS A 96 -5.25 6.72 -6.62
N ARG A 97 -5.57 7.40 -7.72
CA ARG A 97 -4.59 8.08 -8.56
C ARG A 97 -4.37 9.49 -8.07
N ARG A 98 -3.18 10.03 -8.34
CA ARG A 98 -2.84 11.39 -7.94
C ARG A 98 -3.86 12.39 -8.46
N GLY A 99 -4.49 13.11 -7.54
CA GLY A 99 -5.48 14.15 -7.86
C GLY A 99 -6.92 13.66 -7.90
N GLU A 100 -7.17 12.35 -7.77
CA GLU A 100 -8.52 11.84 -7.53
C GLU A 100 -9.01 12.28 -6.14
N SER A 101 -10.30 12.58 -6.03
CA SER A 101 -10.95 13.00 -4.78
C SER A 101 -11.52 11.84 -3.97
N ASP A 102 -11.45 10.62 -4.48
CA ASP A 102 -11.97 9.41 -3.84
C ASP A 102 -11.20 8.17 -4.29
N TRP A 103 -11.41 7.05 -3.60
CA TRP A 103 -10.81 5.76 -3.91
C TRP A 103 -11.77 4.89 -4.73
N THR A 104 -11.23 4.24 -5.75
CA THR A 104 -11.95 3.17 -6.47
C THR A 104 -11.77 1.84 -5.73
N ASN A 105 -12.86 1.22 -5.31
CA ASN A 105 -12.84 -0.13 -4.73
C ASN A 105 -12.98 -1.18 -5.82
N TYR A 106 -12.09 -2.19 -5.78
CA TYR A 106 -12.19 -3.43 -6.51
C TYR A 106 -12.35 -4.60 -5.55
N ARG A 107 -13.54 -5.18 -5.51
CA ARG A 107 -13.84 -6.39 -4.75
C ARG A 107 -13.75 -7.61 -5.66
N ILE A 108 -12.59 -8.27 -5.64
CA ILE A 108 -12.35 -9.44 -6.47
C ILE A 108 -12.79 -10.69 -5.71
N GLU A 109 -13.91 -11.27 -6.11
CA GLU A 109 -14.37 -12.54 -5.56
C GLU A 109 -13.42 -13.67 -5.95
N ASN A 110 -13.17 -14.60 -5.02
CA ASN A 110 -12.45 -15.83 -5.30
C ASN A 110 -13.33 -16.78 -6.15
N LYS A 111 -13.64 -16.40 -7.40
CA LYS A 111 -14.31 -17.25 -8.38
C LYS A 111 -13.28 -18.17 -9.02
N ASN A 112 -13.64 -19.45 -9.22
CA ASN A 112 -12.85 -20.49 -9.88
C ASN A 112 -11.61 -21.01 -9.11
N LYS A 113 -11.84 -21.94 -8.17
CA LYS A 113 -10.90 -22.93 -7.56
C LYS A 113 -9.60 -22.41 -6.90
N VAL A 114 -9.18 -21.18 -7.13
CA VAL A 114 -7.91 -20.61 -6.67
C VAL A 114 -8.21 -19.52 -5.66
N LYS A 115 -8.54 -19.93 -4.42
CA LYS A 115 -8.81 -18.99 -3.31
C LYS A 115 -7.56 -18.17 -3.00
N PHE A 116 -7.54 -16.86 -3.20
CA PHE A 116 -6.46 -16.00 -2.73
C PHE A 116 -6.83 -15.39 -1.38
N VAL A 117 -5.92 -15.46 -0.41
CA VAL A 117 -6.06 -14.80 0.89
C VAL A 117 -4.83 -13.94 1.09
N ALA A 118 -5.01 -12.62 1.09
CA ALA A 118 -3.93 -11.67 1.26
C ALA A 118 -3.24 -11.86 2.62
N SER A 119 -1.90 -11.75 2.62
CA SER A 119 -1.11 -11.64 3.84
C SER A 119 -1.05 -10.19 4.32
N ASN A 120 -0.60 -9.97 5.56
CA ASN A 120 -0.34 -8.63 6.09
C ASN A 120 1.04 -8.16 5.60
N SER A 121 1.15 -7.96 4.28
CA SER A 121 2.37 -7.55 3.61
C SER A 121 2.05 -6.49 2.56
N ASN A 122 2.93 -5.49 2.45
CA ASN A 122 2.74 -4.45 1.47
C ASN A 122 2.83 -5.00 0.04
N PRO A 123 1.92 -4.59 -0.85
CA PRO A 123 2.07 -4.84 -2.27
C PRO A 123 3.38 -4.24 -2.81
N VAL A 124 3.95 -4.87 -3.83
CA VAL A 124 5.13 -4.34 -4.54
C VAL A 124 4.70 -3.88 -5.92
N PHE A 125 5.03 -2.65 -6.30
CA PHE A 125 4.81 -2.17 -7.66
C PHE A 125 6.02 -2.44 -8.55
N HIS A 126 5.79 -3.12 -9.68
CA HIS A 126 6.80 -3.40 -10.69
C HIS A 126 6.13 -3.50 -12.08
N GLU A 127 6.73 -2.89 -13.10
CA GLU A 127 6.29 -2.96 -14.50
C GLU A 127 4.76 -2.78 -14.72
N GLY A 128 4.19 -1.75 -14.08
CA GLY A 128 2.78 -1.41 -14.26
C GLY A 128 1.81 -2.21 -13.37
N ARG A 129 2.28 -3.18 -12.59
CA ARG A 129 1.42 -4.05 -11.76
C ARG A 129 1.80 -4.00 -10.29
N PHE A 130 0.79 -4.22 -9.45
CA PHE A 130 0.97 -4.43 -8.01
C PHE A 130 0.92 -5.92 -7.70
N TYR A 131 1.92 -6.40 -6.97
CA TYR A 131 2.05 -7.79 -6.57
C TYR A 131 1.78 -7.93 -5.07
N CYS A 132 0.72 -8.66 -4.72
CA CYS A 132 0.31 -8.91 -3.35
C CYS A 132 0.68 -10.34 -2.93
N LEU A 133 1.33 -10.50 -1.78
CA LEU A 133 1.65 -11.81 -1.23
C LEU A 133 0.43 -12.43 -0.53
N GLY A 134 0.10 -13.66 -0.87
CA GLY A 134 -0.92 -14.46 -0.20
C GLY A 134 -0.35 -15.23 1.00
N LYS A 135 -1.21 -15.55 1.98
CA LYS A 135 -0.83 -16.29 3.21
C LYS A 135 -0.25 -17.68 2.94
N ASP A 136 -0.45 -18.24 1.76
CA ASP A 136 0.06 -19.56 1.35
C ASP A 136 1.24 -19.49 0.36
N GLY A 137 1.82 -18.30 0.19
CA GLY A 137 2.97 -18.06 -0.68
C GLY A 137 2.61 -17.85 -2.16
N ARG A 138 1.33 -17.85 -2.54
CA ARG A 138 0.92 -17.40 -3.89
C ARG A 138 1.03 -15.90 -4.02
N VAL A 139 1.19 -15.40 -5.24
CA VAL A 139 1.26 -13.97 -5.54
C VAL A 139 0.07 -13.57 -6.41
N GLY A 140 -0.71 -12.60 -5.95
CA GLY A 140 -1.73 -11.95 -6.75
C GLY A 140 -1.11 -10.78 -7.50
N ALA A 141 -1.39 -10.64 -8.79
CA ALA A 141 -0.96 -9.51 -9.61
C ALA A 141 -2.19 -8.69 -10.01
N PHE A 142 -2.13 -7.39 -9.74
CA PHE A 142 -3.19 -6.43 -10.04
C PHE A 142 -2.68 -5.37 -11.03
N ASP A 143 -3.34 -5.26 -12.17
CA ASP A 143 -3.13 -4.21 -13.16
C ASP A 143 -4.18 -3.10 -12.99
N PRO A 144 -3.81 -1.92 -12.47
CA PRO A 144 -4.75 -0.83 -12.21
C PRO A 144 -5.33 -0.19 -13.48
N SER A 145 -4.77 -0.48 -14.67
CA SER A 145 -5.31 0.01 -15.96
C SER A 145 -6.50 -0.82 -16.45
N LEU A 146 -6.64 -2.06 -15.97
CA LEU A 146 -7.68 -3.01 -16.37
C LEU A 146 -8.85 -3.09 -15.38
N GLY A 147 -8.79 -2.34 -14.27
CA GLY A 147 -9.84 -2.32 -13.25
C GLY A 147 -10.13 -3.71 -12.65
N GLU A 148 -11.40 -4.10 -12.57
CA GLU A 148 -11.82 -5.41 -12.02
C GLU A 148 -11.19 -6.60 -12.75
N ASN A 149 -10.93 -6.47 -14.06
CA ASN A 149 -10.31 -7.51 -14.88
C ASN A 149 -8.78 -7.57 -14.72
N GLY A 150 -8.18 -6.64 -13.97
CA GLY A 150 -6.75 -6.55 -13.76
C GLY A 150 -6.18 -7.56 -12.76
N TRP A 151 -7.02 -8.34 -12.08
CA TRP A 151 -6.59 -9.29 -11.06
C TRP A 151 -6.30 -10.69 -11.61
N THR A 152 -5.12 -11.21 -11.33
CA THR A 152 -4.73 -12.59 -11.62
C THR A 152 -3.93 -13.18 -10.46
N VAL A 153 -3.99 -14.50 -10.27
CA VAL A 153 -3.16 -15.22 -9.29
C VAL A 153 -2.07 -15.97 -10.04
N LEU A 154 -0.81 -15.67 -9.74
CA LEU A 154 0.33 -16.33 -10.36
C LEU A 154 0.46 -17.76 -9.82
N PRO A 155 0.87 -18.72 -10.69
CA PRO A 155 1.14 -20.07 -10.24
C PRO A 155 2.29 -20.08 -9.22
N LYS A 156 2.22 -21.01 -8.26
CA LYS A 156 3.30 -21.20 -7.30
C LYS A 156 4.55 -21.65 -8.07
N VAL A 157 5.63 -20.88 -8.00
CA VAL A 157 6.93 -21.32 -8.50
C VAL A 157 7.41 -22.41 -7.55
N ILE A 158 7.34 -23.67 -8.00
CA ILE A 158 7.97 -24.78 -7.30
C ILE A 158 9.44 -24.71 -7.68
N GLY A 159 10.31 -24.33 -6.74
CA GLY A 159 11.75 -24.39 -6.96
C GLY A 159 12.15 -25.84 -7.29
N HIS A 160 12.94 -26.01 -8.35
CA HIS A 160 13.60 -27.27 -8.68
C HIS A 160 14.73 -27.56 -7.70
#